data_AF-U1PBP4-F1
#
_entry.id   AF-U1PBP4-F1
#
_cell.length_a   1.000
_cell.length_b   1.000
_cell.length_c   1.000
_cell.angle_alpha   90.00
_cell.angle_beta   90.00
_cell.angle_gamma   90.00
#
_symmetry.space_group_name_H-M   'P 1'
#
loop_
_entity.id
_entity.type
_entity.pdbx_description
1 polymer ?
#
loop_
_entity_poly.entity_id
_entity_poly.type
_entity_poly.pdbx_seq_one_letter_code
_entity_poly.pdbx_strand_id
1 'polypeptide(L)'
;MLTVDGADNSETDYDRSPEEWFNDLTDLERDALGRKVDTEMNAIVLAEAGLRRSDLLETVPTYRLPRETFVPAPGQGAIAVTAVDDDVIDQLRDVVDHPRSRIETTTERTVLAELGGGCIAPIGVSAILQGEYVHTRAQVLGPAGEETVEATRDLPVTDHAAAAADFAVDLRERGAADLIEAAEATTTGTGTREDDG
;
A
#
# COMPACT_ATOMS: atom_id res chain seq x y z
N MET A 1 -28.33 -2.14 46.45
CA MET A 1 -28.93 -3.39 45.94
C MET A 1 -29.61 -3.02 44.62
N LEU A 2 -29.10 -3.34 43.43
CA LEU A 2 -28.15 -4.38 43.00
C LEU A 2 -27.01 -3.79 42.16
N THR A 3 -25.84 -4.40 42.34
CA THR A 3 -24.71 -4.48 41.39
C THR A 3 -25.12 -5.25 40.13
N VAL A 4 -24.58 -4.87 38.98
CA VAL A 4 -24.54 -5.74 37.79
C VAL A 4 -23.09 -5.81 37.35
N ASP A 5 -22.44 -6.89 37.78
CA ASP A 5 -21.24 -7.47 37.19
C ASP A 5 -21.52 -7.95 35.76
N GLY A 6 -20.50 -7.94 34.92
CA GLY A 6 -20.53 -8.63 33.63
C GLY A 6 -19.57 -8.05 32.61
N ALA A 7 -18.27 -8.21 32.85
CA ALA A 7 -17.28 -8.12 31.80
C ALA A 7 -17.58 -9.21 30.76
N ASP A 8 -17.95 -8.81 29.56
CA ASP A 8 -18.06 -9.73 28.43
C ASP A 8 -16.67 -9.86 27.81
N ASN A 9 -15.85 -10.70 28.45
CA ASN A 9 -14.59 -11.19 27.95
C ASN A 9 -14.94 -12.27 26.92
N SER A 10 -15.17 -11.89 25.66
CA SER A 10 -15.21 -12.88 24.58
C SER A 10 -13.77 -13.28 24.28
N GLU A 11 -13.24 -14.20 25.08
CA GLU A 11 -12.02 -14.95 24.77
C GLU A 11 -12.25 -15.66 23.43
N THR A 12 -11.62 -15.14 22.38
CA THR A 12 -11.52 -15.84 21.11
C THR A 12 -10.65 -17.07 21.35
N ASP A 13 -11.31 -18.23 21.41
CA ASP A 13 -10.69 -19.54 21.64
C ASP A 13 -9.87 -19.94 20.41
N TYR A 14 -8.65 -19.42 20.33
CA TYR A 14 -7.66 -19.92 19.39
C TYR A 14 -7.06 -21.18 19.99
N ASP A 15 -7.13 -22.31 19.27
CA ASP A 15 -6.51 -23.58 19.67
C ASP A 15 -4.98 -23.47 19.89
N ARG A 16 -4.36 -22.36 19.46
CA ARG A 16 -2.94 -22.08 19.64
C ARG A 16 -2.63 -20.58 19.67
N SER A 17 -1.61 -20.20 20.44
CA SER A 17 -1.07 -18.85 20.47
C SER A 17 -0.31 -18.49 19.16
N PRO A 18 -0.14 -17.19 18.84
CA PRO A 18 0.69 -16.76 17.71
C PRO A 18 2.14 -17.27 17.78
N GLU A 19 2.69 -17.40 18.98
CA GLU A 19 4.03 -17.96 19.20
C GLU A 19 4.08 -19.45 18.86
N GLU A 20 3.09 -20.24 19.31
CA GLU A 20 2.97 -21.65 18.94
C GLU A 20 2.75 -21.83 17.44
N TRP A 21 1.94 -20.98 16.83
CA TRP A 21 1.72 -20.99 15.38
C TRP A 21 3.03 -20.74 14.60
N PHE A 22 3.85 -19.80 15.07
CA PHE A 22 5.11 -19.45 14.42
C PHE A 22 6.19 -20.53 14.61
N ASN A 23 6.19 -21.20 15.76
CA ASN A 23 7.16 -22.26 16.07
C ASN A 23 6.90 -23.57 15.30
N ASP A 24 5.65 -23.84 14.91
CA ASP A 24 5.27 -25.00 14.10
C ASP A 24 5.69 -24.91 12.62
N LEU A 25 6.08 -23.72 12.16
CA LEU A 25 6.55 -23.52 10.79
C LEU A 25 7.88 -24.26 10.55
N THR A 26 8.07 -24.81 9.36
CA THR A 26 9.36 -25.37 8.92
C THR A 26 10.44 -24.29 8.93
N ASP A 27 11.71 -24.68 9.00
CA ASP A 27 12.82 -23.71 9.01
C ASP A 27 12.83 -22.81 7.76
N LEU A 28 12.39 -23.32 6.61
CA LEU A 28 12.23 -22.55 5.37
C LEU A 28 11.09 -21.52 5.48
N GLU A 29 9.94 -21.90 6.06
CA GLU A 29 8.81 -21.00 6.28
C GLU A 29 9.16 -19.94 7.34
N ARG A 30 9.88 -20.32 8.39
CA ARG A 30 10.38 -19.43 9.43
C ARG A 30 11.43 -18.45 8.89
N ASP A 31 12.33 -18.87 8.01
CA ASP A 31 13.28 -17.96 7.35
C ASP A 31 12.60 -17.05 6.32
N ALA A 32 11.56 -17.54 5.63
CA ALA A 32 10.76 -16.73 4.70
C ALA A 32 9.92 -15.67 5.42
N LEU A 33 9.46 -15.95 6.65
CA LEU A 33 8.65 -15.05 7.48
C LEU A 33 9.49 -14.24 8.49
N GLY A 34 10.67 -14.75 8.83
CA GLY A 34 11.54 -14.23 9.87
C GLY A 34 12.71 -13.46 9.27
N ARG A 35 12.61 -12.13 9.31
CA ARG A 35 13.83 -11.32 9.36
C ARG A 35 14.42 -11.54 10.75
N LYS A 36 15.68 -11.98 10.88
CA LYS A 36 16.41 -11.83 12.16
C LYS A 36 16.33 -10.37 12.54
N VAL A 37 15.59 -10.08 13.61
CA VAL A 37 15.36 -8.73 14.10
C VAL A 37 16.63 -8.33 14.85
N ASP A 38 17.70 -8.01 14.12
CA ASP A 38 18.93 -7.44 14.70
C ASP A 38 18.73 -5.96 15.10
N THR A 39 17.49 -5.46 15.10
CA THR A 39 17.15 -4.06 15.38
C THR A 39 15.89 -3.99 16.21
N GLU A 40 16.02 -3.53 17.46
CA GLU A 40 14.86 -3.20 18.30
C GLU A 40 14.08 -2.04 17.66
N MET A 41 12.80 -2.27 17.40
CA MET A 41 11.89 -1.26 16.82
C MET A 41 10.77 -0.97 17.82
N ASN A 42 10.42 0.31 17.99
CA ASN A 42 9.28 0.69 18.85
C ASN A 42 7.93 0.50 18.15
N ALA A 43 7.89 0.60 16.82
CA ALA A 43 6.70 0.41 16.00
C ALA A 43 7.10 0.08 14.55
N ILE A 44 6.17 -0.49 13.80
CA ILE A 44 6.29 -0.73 12.36
C ILE A 44 5.03 -0.23 11.65
N VAL A 45 5.17 0.14 10.37
CA VAL A 45 4.03 0.53 9.52
C VAL A 45 3.77 -0.60 8.54
N LEU A 46 2.54 -1.11 8.52
CA LEU A 46 2.12 -2.20 7.66
C LEU A 46 0.85 -1.82 6.91
N ALA A 47 0.69 -2.39 5.71
CA ALA A 47 -0.55 -2.27 4.97
C ALA A 47 -1.66 -3.02 5.71
N GLU A 48 -2.75 -2.31 6.02
CA GLU A 48 -3.91 -2.89 6.72
C GLU A 48 -4.50 -4.09 5.97
N ALA A 49 -4.49 -4.08 4.64
CA ALA A 49 -4.96 -5.19 3.83
C ALA A 49 -4.19 -6.50 4.10
N GLY A 50 -2.88 -6.39 4.37
CA GLY A 50 -2.05 -7.53 4.77
C GLY A 50 -2.43 -8.04 6.16
N LEU A 51 -2.55 -7.14 7.13
CA LEU A 51 -2.97 -7.49 8.50
C LEU A 51 -4.33 -8.19 8.53
N ARG A 52 -5.29 -7.74 7.72
CA ARG A 52 -6.60 -8.39 7.59
C ARG A 52 -6.52 -9.78 7.00
N ARG A 53 -5.76 -9.97 5.92
CA ARG A 53 -5.63 -11.27 5.25
C ARG A 53 -4.90 -12.30 6.10
N SER A 54 -4.10 -11.85 7.05
CA SER A 54 -3.39 -12.71 8.01
C SER A 54 -4.11 -12.86 9.36
N ASP A 55 -5.34 -12.34 9.50
CA ASP A 55 -6.10 -12.35 10.77
C ASP A 55 -5.35 -11.69 11.96
N LEU A 56 -4.43 -10.76 11.65
CA LEU A 56 -3.63 -10.05 12.65
C LEU A 56 -4.21 -8.69 13.02
N LEU A 57 -5.08 -8.10 12.20
CA LEU A 57 -5.57 -6.73 12.41
C LEU A 57 -6.24 -6.55 13.78
N GLU A 58 -7.00 -7.55 14.24
CA GLU A 58 -7.71 -7.52 15.53
C GLU A 58 -6.88 -8.11 16.68
N THR A 59 -5.81 -8.84 16.35
CA THR A 59 -4.98 -9.58 17.31
C THR A 59 -3.87 -8.71 17.89
N VAL A 60 -3.32 -7.78 17.11
CA VAL A 60 -2.27 -6.86 17.56
C VAL A 60 -2.81 -5.45 17.74
N PRO A 61 -2.36 -4.68 18.75
CA PRO A 61 -2.73 -3.28 18.87
C PRO A 61 -2.28 -2.49 17.63
N THR A 62 -3.24 -1.87 16.93
CA THR A 62 -2.96 -1.09 15.73
C THR A 62 -3.53 0.32 15.84
N TYR A 63 -2.91 1.25 15.10
CA TYR A 63 -3.43 2.59 14.89
C TYR A 63 -3.55 2.83 13.38
N ARG A 64 -4.78 3.10 12.91
CA ARG A 64 -5.01 3.37 11.49
C ARG A 64 -4.54 4.79 11.15
N LEU A 65 -3.66 4.88 10.16
CA LEU A 65 -3.20 6.16 9.62
C LEU A 65 -4.29 6.77 8.71
N PRO A 66 -4.62 8.07 8.87
CA PRO A 66 -5.61 8.74 8.05
C PRO A 66 -5.11 8.90 6.61
N ARG A 67 -5.96 8.53 5.64
CA ARG A 67 -5.61 8.51 4.20
C ARG A 67 -5.37 9.91 3.63
N GLU A 68 -5.81 10.94 4.36
CA GLU A 68 -5.65 12.34 3.97
C GLU A 68 -4.22 12.85 4.14
N THR A 69 -3.51 12.34 5.14
CA THR A 69 -2.12 12.74 5.42
C THR A 69 -1.12 11.62 5.12
N PHE A 70 -1.57 10.36 5.14
CA PHE A 70 -0.78 9.19 4.73
C PHE A 70 -1.39 8.60 3.46
N VAL A 71 -1.01 9.16 2.31
CA VAL A 71 -1.51 8.70 1.02
C VAL A 71 -0.95 7.29 0.74
N PRO A 72 -1.80 6.26 0.57
CA PRO A 72 -1.35 4.89 0.33
C PRO A 72 -0.50 4.74 -0.95
N ALA A 73 0.28 3.66 -1.00
CA ALA A 73 0.94 3.25 -2.22
C ALA A 73 -0.11 2.92 -3.32
N PRO A 74 0.18 3.24 -4.60
CA PRO A 74 -0.72 2.94 -5.71
C PRO A 74 -1.08 1.45 -5.77
N GLY A 75 -2.37 1.12 -5.76
CA GLY A 75 -2.89 -0.24 -5.76
C GLY A 75 -2.80 -0.96 -4.41
N GLN A 76 -2.52 -0.28 -3.30
CA GLN A 76 -2.43 -0.91 -1.99
C GLN A 76 -3.72 -1.64 -1.62
N GLY A 77 -3.62 -2.97 -1.45
CA GLY A 77 -4.76 -3.83 -1.14
C GLY A 77 -5.47 -4.41 -2.36
N ALA A 78 -5.19 -3.95 -3.59
CA ALA A 78 -5.64 -4.62 -4.79
C ALA A 78 -4.89 -5.95 -5.02
N ILE A 79 -5.51 -6.89 -5.74
CA ILE A 79 -4.88 -8.12 -6.21
C ILE A 79 -4.92 -8.09 -7.74
N ALA A 80 -3.75 -8.14 -8.37
CA ALA A 80 -3.64 -8.30 -9.81
C ALA A 80 -3.53 -9.79 -10.15
N VAL A 81 -4.45 -10.28 -10.99
CA VAL A 81 -4.39 -11.64 -11.54
C VAL A 81 -3.90 -11.53 -12.98
N THR A 82 -2.87 -12.30 -13.31
CA THR A 82 -2.27 -12.32 -14.65
C THR A 82 -2.25 -13.73 -15.21
N ALA A 83 -2.39 -13.84 -16.52
CA ALA A 83 -2.28 -15.08 -17.28
C ALA A 83 -1.63 -14.76 -18.62
N VAL A 84 -1.06 -15.79 -19.26
CA VAL A 84 -0.42 -15.67 -20.58
C VAL A 84 -1.45 -15.78 -21.71
N ASP A 85 -2.55 -16.49 -21.46
CA ASP A 85 -3.61 -16.77 -22.43
C ASP A 85 -4.76 -15.77 -22.28
N ASP A 86 -5.13 -15.11 -23.38
CA ASP A 86 -6.20 -14.12 -23.41
C ASP A 86 -7.57 -14.74 -23.08
N ASP A 87 -7.84 -15.98 -23.52
CA ASP A 87 -9.10 -16.67 -23.23
C ASP A 87 -9.25 -16.94 -21.73
N VAL A 88 -8.13 -17.17 -21.03
CA VAL A 88 -8.10 -17.34 -19.57
C VAL A 88 -8.31 -16.00 -18.88
N ILE A 89 -7.71 -14.91 -19.39
CA ILE A 89 -7.92 -13.56 -18.85
C ILE A 89 -9.40 -13.17 -18.94
N ASP A 90 -10.06 -13.40 -20.07
CA ASP A 90 -11.46 -13.03 -20.24
C ASP A 90 -12.39 -13.83 -19.32
N GLN A 91 -12.13 -15.13 -19.16
CA GLN A 91 -12.84 -15.95 -18.17
C GLN A 91 -12.61 -15.46 -16.73
N LEU A 92 -11.38 -15.09 -16.37
CA LEU A 92 -11.07 -14.56 -15.05
C LEU A 92 -11.76 -13.21 -14.82
N ARG A 93 -11.81 -12.33 -15.82
CA ARG A 93 -12.51 -11.05 -15.72
C ARG A 93 -13.98 -11.24 -15.35
N ASP A 94 -14.66 -12.20 -15.96
CA ASP A 94 -16.08 -12.46 -15.67
C ASP A 94 -16.32 -12.94 -14.23
N VAL A 95 -15.33 -13.57 -13.60
CA VAL A 95 -15.47 -14.21 -12.28
C VAL A 95 -14.96 -13.35 -11.14
N VAL A 96 -13.82 -12.69 -11.30
CA VAL A 96 -13.10 -12.01 -10.20
C VAL A 96 -12.97 -10.51 -10.37
N ASP A 97 -13.27 -9.95 -11.54
CA ASP A 97 -13.13 -8.51 -11.74
C ASP A 97 -14.17 -7.73 -10.93
N HIS A 98 -13.70 -6.64 -10.34
CA HIS A 98 -14.55 -5.67 -9.67
C HIS A 98 -14.36 -4.32 -10.37
N PRO A 99 -15.31 -3.90 -11.23
CA PRO A 99 -15.12 -2.75 -12.12
C PRO A 99 -14.72 -1.46 -11.40
N ARG A 100 -15.26 -1.23 -10.20
CA ARG A 100 -14.91 -0.08 -9.38
C ARG A 100 -13.44 -0.11 -8.94
N SER A 101 -12.99 -1.23 -8.39
CA SER A 101 -11.59 -1.37 -7.95
C SER A 101 -10.62 -1.31 -9.14
N ARG A 102 -11.02 -1.84 -10.29
CA ARG A 102 -10.26 -1.73 -11.54
C ARG A 102 -10.07 -0.26 -11.95
N ILE A 103 -11.13 0.53 -11.99
CA ILE A 103 -11.06 1.97 -12.31
C ILE A 103 -10.14 2.71 -11.33
N GLU A 104 -10.36 2.52 -10.02
CA GLU A 104 -9.55 3.16 -8.97
C GLU A 104 -8.06 2.79 -9.12
N THR A 105 -7.76 1.50 -9.28
CA THR A 105 -6.38 1.00 -9.42
C THR A 105 -5.74 1.42 -10.74
N THR A 106 -6.51 1.47 -11.84
CA THR A 106 -6.01 1.97 -13.13
C THR A 106 -5.61 3.43 -13.01
N THR A 107 -6.45 4.28 -12.40
CA THR A 107 -6.12 5.68 -12.14
C THR A 107 -4.83 5.82 -11.33
N GLU A 108 -4.72 5.10 -10.20
CA GLU A 108 -3.53 5.15 -9.34
C GLU A 108 -2.25 4.73 -10.08
N ARG A 109 -2.33 3.62 -10.82
CA ARG A 109 -1.19 3.07 -11.57
C ARG A 109 -0.81 3.94 -12.76
N THR A 110 -1.77 4.57 -13.42
CA THR A 110 -1.47 5.53 -14.50
C THR A 110 -0.72 6.73 -13.95
N VAL A 111 -1.14 7.31 -12.82
CA VAL A 111 -0.39 8.41 -12.20
C VAL A 111 1.04 7.97 -11.83
N LEU A 112 1.20 6.79 -11.23
CA LEU A 112 2.53 6.26 -10.88
C LEU A 112 3.42 6.07 -12.11
N ALA A 113 2.92 5.40 -13.15
CA ALA A 113 3.66 5.15 -14.39
C ALA A 113 4.05 6.46 -15.08
N GLU A 114 3.11 7.40 -15.14
CA GLU A 114 3.31 8.74 -15.68
C GLU A 114 4.03 9.69 -14.74
N LEU A 115 4.51 9.25 -13.58
CA LEU A 115 5.51 9.99 -12.80
C LEU A 115 6.91 9.42 -13.00
N GLY A 116 7.02 8.24 -13.61
CA GLY A 116 8.28 7.50 -13.74
C GLY A 116 8.70 6.79 -12.46
N GLY A 117 7.78 6.62 -11.49
CA GLY A 117 8.09 6.01 -10.21
C GLY A 117 8.28 4.49 -10.29
N GLY A 118 9.44 4.01 -9.84
CA GLY A 118 9.65 2.59 -9.53
C GLY A 118 9.00 2.16 -8.20
N CYS A 119 9.12 0.87 -7.84
CA CYS A 119 8.52 0.32 -6.60
C CYS A 119 9.02 0.96 -5.30
N ILE A 120 10.14 1.68 -5.35
CA ILE A 120 10.80 2.33 -4.20
C ILE A 120 10.64 3.86 -4.22
N ALA A 121 9.97 4.41 -5.22
CA ALA A 121 9.76 5.85 -5.31
C ALA A 121 8.84 6.31 -4.15
N PRO A 122 9.14 7.46 -3.51
CA PRO A 122 8.36 7.98 -2.38
C PRO A 122 7.05 8.64 -2.85
N ILE A 123 6.20 7.85 -3.51
CA ILE A 123 4.97 8.28 -4.18
C ILE A 123 3.77 7.56 -3.55
N GLY A 124 2.81 8.34 -3.09
CA GLY A 124 1.48 7.87 -2.72
C GLY A 124 0.44 8.34 -3.73
N VAL A 125 -0.46 7.44 -4.16
CA VAL A 125 -1.64 7.79 -4.97
C VAL A 125 -2.83 7.00 -4.47
N SER A 126 -3.93 7.70 -4.20
CA SER A 126 -5.21 7.12 -3.80
C SER A 126 -6.31 7.63 -4.72
N ALA A 127 -7.08 6.71 -5.28
CA ALA A 127 -8.26 6.99 -6.10
C ALA A 127 -9.51 6.39 -5.44
N ILE A 128 -10.61 7.15 -5.44
CA ILE A 128 -11.90 6.68 -4.93
C ILE A 128 -12.98 7.06 -5.94
N LEU A 129 -13.63 6.07 -6.54
CA LEU A 129 -14.75 6.28 -7.45
C LEU A 129 -16.01 6.64 -6.65
N GLN A 130 -16.59 7.80 -6.93
CA GLN A 130 -17.87 8.25 -6.38
C GLN A 130 -18.70 8.93 -7.47
N GLY A 131 -19.80 8.29 -7.85
CA GLY A 131 -20.65 8.78 -8.94
C GLY A 131 -19.91 8.80 -10.27
N GLU A 132 -19.82 9.97 -10.88
CA GLU A 132 -19.22 10.19 -12.21
C GLU A 132 -17.72 10.56 -12.15
N TYR A 133 -17.15 10.62 -10.94
CA TYR A 133 -15.78 11.08 -10.73
C TYR A 133 -14.95 10.09 -9.90
N VAL A 134 -13.66 10.04 -10.23
CA VAL A 134 -12.61 9.38 -9.47
C VAL A 134 -11.85 10.44 -8.70
N HIS A 135 -12.14 10.56 -7.40
CA HIS A 135 -11.45 11.48 -6.50
C HIS A 135 -10.03 10.98 -6.27
N THR A 136 -9.06 11.68 -6.84
CA THR A 136 -7.67 11.23 -6.89
C THR A 136 -6.78 12.17 -6.10
N ARG A 137 -6.04 11.65 -5.12
CA ARG A 137 -5.01 12.35 -4.37
C ARG A 137 -3.65 11.73 -4.68
N ALA A 138 -2.66 12.59 -4.92
CA ALA A 138 -1.28 12.18 -5.11
C ALA A 138 -0.36 12.99 -4.19
N GLN A 139 0.70 12.34 -3.70
CA GLN A 139 1.74 12.94 -2.89
C GLN A 139 3.09 12.35 -3.28
N VAL A 140 4.08 13.22 -3.49
CA VAL A 140 5.47 12.87 -3.80
C VAL A 140 6.36 13.55 -2.77
N LEU A 141 7.15 12.78 -2.05
CA LEU A 141 7.98 13.25 -0.94
C LEU A 141 9.45 13.29 -1.36
N GLY A 142 10.20 14.29 -0.90
CA GLY A 142 11.65 14.28 -0.99
C GLY A 142 12.29 13.20 -0.07
N PRO A 143 13.58 12.89 -0.22
CA PRO A 143 14.26 11.83 0.53
C PRO A 143 14.19 12.00 2.06
N ALA A 144 14.22 13.25 2.53
CA ALA A 144 14.13 13.61 3.94
C ALA A 144 12.69 13.87 4.42
N GLY A 145 11.69 13.83 3.54
CA GLY A 145 10.29 14.14 3.85
C GLY A 145 9.99 15.62 4.13
N GLU A 146 10.95 16.52 3.93
CA GLU A 146 10.81 17.96 4.18
C GLU A 146 10.15 18.70 3.00
N GLU A 147 10.39 18.21 1.79
CA GLU A 147 9.80 18.72 0.56
C GLU A 147 8.69 17.79 0.08
N THR A 148 7.59 18.36 -0.42
CA THR A 148 6.43 17.58 -0.85
C THR A 148 5.74 18.26 -2.02
N VAL A 149 5.41 17.49 -3.05
CA VAL A 149 4.45 17.86 -4.08
C VAL A 149 3.17 17.07 -3.85
N GLU A 150 2.08 17.76 -3.55
CA GLU A 150 0.78 17.14 -3.33
C GLU A 150 -0.34 17.83 -4.12
N ALA A 151 -1.32 17.03 -4.53
CA ALA A 151 -2.47 17.53 -5.27
C ALA A 151 -3.68 16.61 -5.11
N THR A 152 -4.86 17.16 -5.36
CA THR A 152 -6.10 16.39 -5.48
C THR A 152 -6.86 16.85 -6.71
N ARG A 153 -7.45 15.91 -7.46
CA ARG A 153 -8.21 16.18 -8.67
C ARG A 153 -9.34 15.17 -8.83
N ASP A 154 -10.49 15.66 -9.26
CA ASP A 154 -11.64 14.83 -9.61
C ASP A 154 -11.55 14.48 -11.10
N LEU A 155 -11.33 13.21 -11.40
CA LEU A 155 -11.13 12.72 -12.77
C LEU A 155 -12.45 12.14 -13.29
N PRO A 156 -12.94 12.51 -14.49
CA PRO A 156 -14.14 11.92 -15.05
C PRO A 156 -13.99 10.41 -15.22
N VAL A 157 -14.94 9.61 -14.73
CA VAL A 157 -14.87 8.14 -14.81
C VAL A 157 -14.76 7.63 -16.25
N THR A 158 -15.35 8.36 -17.21
CA THR A 158 -15.38 8.01 -18.63
C THR A 158 -14.01 8.07 -19.30
N ASP A 159 -13.08 8.88 -18.77
CA ASP A 159 -11.74 9.06 -19.33
C ASP A 159 -10.67 9.10 -18.22
N HIS A 160 -10.90 8.32 -17.16
CA HIS A 160 -10.11 8.35 -15.92
C HIS A 160 -8.63 8.06 -16.16
N ALA A 161 -8.29 7.25 -17.17
CA ALA A 161 -6.90 6.94 -17.51
C ALA A 161 -6.19 8.12 -18.18
N ALA A 162 -6.79 8.77 -19.20
CA ALA A 162 -6.16 9.93 -19.82
C ALA A 162 -6.11 11.12 -18.85
N ALA A 163 -7.19 11.36 -18.10
CA ALA A 163 -7.24 12.40 -17.08
C ALA A 163 -6.21 12.17 -15.96
N ALA A 164 -5.89 10.90 -15.62
CA ALA A 164 -4.83 10.56 -14.68
C ALA A 164 -3.43 10.85 -15.26
N ALA A 165 -3.20 10.60 -16.55
CA ALA A 165 -1.96 10.95 -17.21
C ALA A 165 -1.73 12.48 -17.22
N ASP A 166 -2.76 13.25 -17.58
CA ASP A 166 -2.72 14.72 -17.52
C ASP A 166 -2.50 15.23 -16.09
N PHE A 167 -3.02 14.54 -15.10
CA PHE A 167 -2.79 14.86 -13.69
C PHE A 167 -1.33 14.60 -13.29
N ALA A 168 -0.72 13.53 -13.77
CA ALA A 168 0.69 13.25 -13.52
C ALA A 168 1.61 14.28 -14.20
N VAL A 169 1.27 14.77 -15.39
CA VAL A 169 1.99 15.87 -16.06
C VAL A 169 1.99 17.13 -15.19
N ASP A 170 0.84 17.54 -14.66
CA ASP A 170 0.73 18.69 -13.74
C ASP A 170 1.61 18.50 -12.49
N LEU A 171 1.65 17.29 -11.92
CA LEU A 171 2.53 16.99 -10.79
C LEU A 171 4.02 17.12 -11.16
N ARG A 172 4.43 16.64 -12.34
CA ARG A 172 5.81 16.80 -12.85
C ARG A 172 6.18 18.27 -13.00
N GLU A 173 5.31 19.08 -13.60
CA GLU A 173 5.51 20.53 -13.78
C GLU A 173 5.66 21.28 -12.45
N ARG A 174 5.10 20.71 -11.37
CA ARG A 174 5.21 21.21 -10.00
C ARG A 174 6.46 20.72 -9.24
N GLY A 175 7.37 20.01 -9.91
CA GLY A 175 8.64 19.55 -9.34
C GLY A 175 8.61 18.13 -8.77
N ALA A 176 7.55 17.34 -9.02
CA ALA A 176 7.52 15.95 -8.54
C ALA A 176 8.65 15.10 -9.13
N ALA A 177 9.05 15.37 -10.37
CA ALA A 177 10.15 14.66 -11.03
C ALA A 177 11.49 14.85 -10.30
N ASP A 178 11.78 16.09 -9.87
CA ASP A 178 13.02 16.42 -9.16
C ASP A 178 13.09 15.69 -7.81
N LEU A 179 11.97 15.60 -7.09
CA LEU A 179 11.88 14.87 -5.82
C LEU A 179 12.10 13.37 -6.00
N ILE A 180 11.54 12.78 -7.07
CA ILE A 180 11.71 11.36 -7.39
C ILE A 180 13.18 11.07 -7.70
N GLU A 181 13.81 11.88 -8.55
CA GLU A 181 15.23 11.71 -8.91
C GLU A 181 16.15 11.80 -7.68
N ALA A 182 15.91 12.79 -6.79
CA ALA A 182 16.67 12.95 -5.56
C ALA A 182 16.55 11.73 -4.62
N ALA A 183 15.35 11.13 -4.53
CA ALA A 183 15.10 9.94 -3.71
C ALA A 183 15.78 8.68 -4.25
N GLU A 184 15.80 8.49 -5.57
CA GLU A 184 16.47 7.37 -6.22
C GLU A 184 18.00 7.43 -6.07
N ALA A 185 18.58 8.64 -6.18
CA ALA A 185 20.00 8.85 -5.97
C ALA A 185 20.46 8.50 -4.53
N THR A 186 19.64 8.85 -3.54
CA THR A 186 19.92 8.56 -2.12
C THR A 186 19.84 7.06 -1.83
N THR A 187 18.88 6.36 -2.45
CA THR A 187 18.71 4.91 -2.26
C THR A 187 19.87 4.11 -2.85
N THR A 188 20.42 4.55 -3.99
CA THR A 188 21.57 3.89 -4.64
C THR A 188 22.88 4.09 -3.87
N GLY A 189 23.05 5.23 -3.18
CA GLY A 189 24.25 5.54 -2.40
C GLY A 189 24.39 4.75 -1.09
N THR A 190 23.31 4.17 -0.56
CA THR A 190 23.31 3.48 0.75
C THR A 190 23.70 2.00 0.63
N GLY A 191 23.97 1.50 -0.58
CA GLY A 191 24.34 0.10 -0.86
C GLY A 191 25.82 -0.26 -0.62
N THR A 192 26.71 0.71 -0.43
CA THR A 192 28.10 0.45 -0.04
C THR A 192 28.19 0.40 1.48
N ARG A 193 27.72 -0.71 2.08
CA ARG A 193 28.06 -1.01 3.47
C ARG A 193 29.51 -1.52 3.43
N GLU A 194 30.41 -0.70 3.95
CA GLU A 194 31.81 -1.06 4.19
C GLU A 194 31.84 -2.36 5.00
N ASP A 195 32.33 -3.40 4.36
CA ASP A 195 32.66 -4.69 4.95
C ASP A 195 34.02 -4.50 5.63
N ASP A 196 34.01 -3.92 6.82
CA ASP A 196 35.21 -3.70 7.64
C ASP A 196 34.98 -4.25 9.06
N GLY A 197 35.65 -5.39 9.35
CA GLY A 197 35.98 -5.82 10.72
C GLY A 197 35.62 -7.26 11.08
#